data_AF-A0A1F9D0X3-F1
#
_entry.id   AF-A0A1F9D0X3-F1
#
_cell.length_a   1.000
_cell.length_b   1.000
_cell.length_c   1.000
_cell.angle_alpha   90.00
_cell.angle_beta   90.00
_cell.angle_gamma   90.00
#
_symmetry.space_group_name_H-M   'P 1'
#
loop_
_entity.id
_entity.type
_entity.pdbx_description
1 polymer ?
#
loop_
_entity_poly.entity_id
_entity_poly.type
_entity_poly.pdbx_seq_one_letter_code
_entity_poly.pdbx_strand_id
1 'polypeptide(L)' 'MACVSAKLSTPLDENYLTHLGVSVLKAERKFNEAVGFTKKDDRLPRFFLEEKLLPSGNVFDVPEDEIEGVYQF' A
#
# COMPACT_ATOMS: atom_id res chain seq x y z
N MET A 1 9.86 -16.11 -10.16
CA MET A 1 9.07 -16.41 -11.38
C MET A 1 9.05 -17.88 -11.78
N ALA A 2 10.13 -18.66 -11.60
CA ALA A 2 10.21 -20.06 -12.02
C ALA A 2 9.07 -20.95 -11.46
N CYS A 3 8.76 -20.85 -10.16
CA CYS A 3 7.70 -21.66 -9.55
C CYS A 3 6.30 -21.39 -10.12
N VAL A 4 5.97 -20.12 -10.37
CA VAL A 4 4.66 -19.70 -10.89
C VAL A 4 4.52 -20.07 -12.36
N SER A 5 5.56 -19.83 -13.15
CA SER A 5 5.59 -20.17 -14.57
C SER A 5 5.52 -21.69 -14.79
N ALA A 6 6.23 -22.46 -13.96
CA ALA A 6 6.20 -23.92 -14.00
C ALA A 6 4.82 -24.48 -13.60
N LYS A 7 4.13 -23.85 -12.65
CA LYS A 7 2.78 -24.28 -12.24
C LYS A 7 1.72 -23.97 -13.29
N LEU A 8 1.83 -22.81 -13.94
CA LEU A 8 0.87 -22.34 -14.96
C LEU A 8 1.23 -22.79 -16.37
N SER A 9 2.33 -23.53 -16.54
CA SER A 9 2.86 -23.98 -17.84
C SER A 9 2.95 -22.84 -18.87
N THR A 10 3.21 -21.63 -18.40
CA THR A 10 3.22 -20.41 -19.21
C THR A 10 4.46 -19.61 -18.88
N PRO A 11 5.25 -19.16 -19.87
CA PRO A 11 6.38 -18.28 -19.61
C PRO A 11 5.85 -16.91 -19.19
N LEU A 12 6.20 -16.48 -17.97
CA LEU A 12 5.81 -15.19 -17.42
C LEU A 12 7.03 -14.27 -17.36
N ASP A 13 6.80 -13.00 -17.69
CA ASP A 13 7.79 -11.92 -17.56
C ASP A 13 8.31 -11.80 -16.11
N GLU A 14 9.55 -11.36 -15.94
CA GLU A 14 10.18 -11.21 -14.61
C GLU A 14 9.41 -10.25 -13.70
N ASN A 15 8.80 -9.21 -14.28
CA ASN A 15 8.01 -8.20 -13.56
C ASN A 15 6.51 -8.51 -13.57
N TYR A 16 6.08 -9.66 -14.10
CA TYR A 16 4.67 -9.99 -14.24
C TYR A 16 3.90 -9.87 -12.92
N LEU A 17 4.46 -10.41 -11.82
CA LEU A 17 3.82 -10.35 -10.51
C LEU A 17 3.75 -8.92 -9.97
N THR A 18 4.76 -8.10 -10.22
CA THR A 18 4.76 -6.68 -9.82
C THR A 18 3.68 -5.91 -10.58
N HIS A 19 3.60 -6.09 -11.90
CA HIS A 19 2.55 -5.45 -12.71
C HIS A 19 1.14 -5.93 -12.34
N LEU A 20 1.00 -7.22 -12.03
CA LEU A 20 -0.26 -7.78 -11.53
C LEU A 20 -0.63 -7.20 -10.16
N GLY A 21 0.32 -7.10 -9.23
CA GLY A 21 0.10 -6.48 -7.93
C GLY A 21 -0.35 -5.02 -8.06
N VAL A 22 0.33 -4.24 -8.90
CA VAL A 22 -0.04 -2.84 -9.17
C VAL A 22 -1.44 -2.74 -9.80
N SER A 23 -1.81 -3.64 -10.70
CA SER A 23 -3.15 -3.61 -11.32
C SER A 23 -4.26 -3.95 -10.32
N VAL A 24 -4.02 -4.90 -9.41
CA VAL A 24 -4.92 -5.24 -8.30
C VAL A 24 -5.07 -4.05 -7.35
N LEU A 25 -3.97 -3.45 -6.89
CA LEU A 25 -4.00 -2.28 -6.00
C LEU A 25 -4.77 -1.09 -6.62
N LYS A 26 -4.59 -0.85 -7.93
CA LYS A 26 -5.36 0.18 -8.66
C LYS A 26 -6.85 -0.13 -8.70
N ALA A 27 -7.23 -1.40 -8.88
CA ALA A 27 -8.63 -1.81 -8.89
C ALA A 27 -9.29 -1.69 -7.50
N GLU A 28 -8.62 -2.12 -6.44
CA GLU A 28 -9.09 -2.01 -5.06
C GLU A 28 -9.25 -0.55 -4.64
N ARG A 29 -8.27 0.31 -4.97
CA ARG A 29 -8.36 1.75 -4.69
C ARG A 29 -9.55 2.41 -5.39
N LYS A 30 -9.76 2.10 -6.67
CA LYS A 30 -10.90 2.62 -7.43
C LYS A 30 -12.24 2.20 -6.81
N PHE A 31 -12.31 0.99 -6.26
CA PHE A 31 -13.49 0.54 -5.52
C PHE A 31 -13.68 1.35 -4.23
N ASN A 32 -12.62 1.57 -3.44
CA ASN A 32 -12.68 2.37 -2.22
C ASN A 32 -13.13 3.81 -2.49
N GLU A 33 -12.57 4.45 -3.53
CA GLU A 33 -12.99 5.80 -3.97
C GLU A 33 -14.47 5.82 -4.38
N ALA A 34 -14.96 4.78 -5.07
CA ALA A 34 -16.34 4.69 -5.51
C ALA A 34 -17.34 4.54 -4.35
N VAL A 35 -16.94 3.92 -3.24
CA VAL A 35 -17.77 3.81 -2.02
C VAL A 35 -17.54 4.96 -1.03
N GLY A 36 -16.72 5.95 -1.41
CA GLY A 36 -16.57 7.22 -0.68
C GLY A 36 -15.41 7.29 0.30
N PHE A 37 -14.44 6.36 0.26
CA PHE A 37 -13.18 6.54 0.99
C PHE A 37 -12.43 7.75 0.46
N THR A 38 -11.84 8.49 1.39
CA THR A 38 -11.09 9.72 1.13
C THR A 38 -9.70 9.62 1.72
N LYS A 39 -8.84 10.58 1.39
CA LYS A 39 -7.49 10.69 1.97
C LYS A 39 -7.46 10.79 3.50
N LYS A 40 -8.59 11.19 4.12
CA LYS A 40 -8.71 11.26 5.59
C LYS A 40 -8.82 9.87 6.22
N ASP A 41 -9.31 8.90 5.47
CA ASP A 41 -9.46 7.51 5.91
C ASP A 41 -8.13 6.75 5.83
N ASP A 42 -7.16 7.28 5.08
CA ASP A 42 -5.78 6.78 4.96
C ASP A 42 -4.86 7.30 6.09
N ARG A 43 -5.42 7.64 7.25
CA ARG A 43 -4.68 8.22 8.38
C ARG A 43 -4.60 7.24 9.54
N LEU A 44 -3.43 7.21 10.18
CA LEU A 44 -3.25 6.41 11.39
C LEU A 44 -4.08 7.00 12.54
N PRO A 45 -4.52 6.15 13.49
CA PRO A 45 -5.15 6.61 14.73
C PRO A 45 -4.29 7.64 15.48
N ARG A 46 -4.95 8.58 16.16
CA ARG A 46 -4.29 9.73 16.81
C ARG A 46 -3.20 9.37 17.81
N PHE A 47 -3.32 8.23 18.50
CA PHE A 47 -2.32 7.80 19.48
C PHE A 47 -0.94 7.53 18.85
N PHE A 48 -0.86 7.16 17.56
CA PHE A 48 0.45 7.00 16.89
C PHE A 48 1.22 8.33 16.77
N LEU A 49 0.50 9.46 16.74
CA LEU A 49 1.06 10.81 16.62
C LEU A 49 1.38 11.41 17.99
N GLU A 50 0.63 11.02 19.04
CA GLU A 50 0.68 11.65 20.36
C GLU A 50 1.46 10.81 21.39
N GLU A 51 1.36 9.48 21.33
CA GLU A 51 1.92 8.57 22.32
C GLU A 51 3.29 8.06 21.91
N LYS A 52 4.27 8.29 22.78
CA LYS A 52 5.64 7.83 22.57
C LYS A 52 5.74 6.32 22.71
N LEU A 53 6.24 5.66 21.66
CA LEU A 53 6.54 4.23 21.68
C LEU A 53 7.72 3.95 22.61
N LEU A 54 7.50 3.23 23.72
CA LEU A 54 8.57 2.83 24.62
C LEU A 54 9.36 1.63 24.04
N PRO A 55 10.69 1.54 24.26
CA PRO A 55 11.57 2.44 25.00
C PRO A 55 12.18 3.59 24.18
N SER A 56 12.03 3.58 22.85
CA SER A 56 12.69 4.53 21.93
C SER A 56 12.15 5.96 22.05
N GLY A 57 10.92 6.14 22.52
CA GLY A 57 10.27 7.43 22.72
C GLY A 57 9.75 8.08 21.44
N ASN A 58 9.72 7.34 20.33
CA ASN A 58 9.35 7.88 19.02
C ASN A 58 7.83 7.93 18.85
N VAL A 59 7.37 8.95 18.13
CA VAL A 59 6.00 9.05 17.60
C VAL A 59 6.07 8.94 16.08
N PHE A 60 4.95 8.66 15.43
CA PHE A 60 4.87 8.73 13.98
C PHE A 60 4.85 10.19 13.54
N ASP A 61 5.91 10.64 12.89
CA ASP A 61 6.16 12.04 12.50
C ASP A 61 6.22 12.25 10.98
N VAL A 62 5.78 11.25 10.20
CA VAL A 62 5.75 11.33 8.74
C VAL A 62 4.77 12.41 8.28
N PRO A 63 5.21 13.37 7.44
CA PRO A 63 4.36 14.41 6.89
C PRO A 63 3.16 13.85 6.10
N GLU A 64 2.01 14.53 6.18
CA GLU A 64 0.79 14.06 5.52
C GLU A 64 0.91 13.94 4.00
N ASP A 65 1.71 14.80 3.36
CA ASP A 65 2.00 14.81 1.94
C ASP A 65 2.81 13.57 1.51
N GLU A 66 3.71 13.08 2.37
CA GLU A 66 4.42 11.82 2.12
C GLU A 66 3.47 10.61 2.18
N ILE A 67 2.47 10.62 3.09
CA ILE A 67 1.46 9.56 3.17
C ILE A 67 0.58 9.54 1.92
N GLU A 68 0.27 10.69 1.34
CA GLU A 68 -0.46 10.76 0.07
C GLU A 68 0.32 10.15 -1.11
N GLY A 69 1.64 10.05 -1.00
CA GLY A 69 2.53 9.42 -1.97
C GLY A 69 2.41 7.90 -2.07
N VAL A 70 1.80 7.22 -1.08
CA VAL A 70 1.74 5.74 -0.99
C VAL A 70 1.13 5.08 -2.22
N TYR A 71 0.19 5.76 -2.89
CA TYR A 71 -0.49 5.23 -4.06
C TYR A 71 0.10 5.70 -5.40
N GLN A 72 1.30 6.28 -5.41
CA GLN A 72 2.04 6.61 -6.62
C GLN A 72 2.86 5.39 -7.07
N PHE A 73 2.22 4.48 -7.81
CA PHE A 73 2.82 3.27 -8.39
C PHE A 73 3.27 3.45 -9.85
#